data_AF-A0A817QNP6-F1
#
_entry.id   AF-A0A817QNP6-F1
#
_cell.length_a   1.000
_cell.length_b   1.000
_cell.length_c   1.000
_cell.angle_alpha   90.00
_cell.angle_beta   90.00
_cell.angle_gamma   90.00
#
_symmetry.space_group_name_H-M   'P 1'
#
loop_
_entity.id
_entity.type
_entity.pdbx_description
1 polymer ?
#
loop_
_entity_poly.entity_id
_entity_poly.type
_entity_poly.pdbx_seq_one_letter_code
_entity_poly.pdbx_strand_id
1 'polypeptide(L)'
;MLDNQGRPYFINHLSKTTQWEDPRQMNSSLFETPLPDGVEMCHTKEGQIYFLDRNTNTKTFHDPRLECNIANVKCKRSLPYKIRQFRYLCSTNATNGQLKLTIRRDRLFNDSFNHIIQFQSSELRRRLYLSFKHEEALDYGGVAREWFFRLSHEVLNPMYCLFEYANKNNYYLQINPASSINPDHLIYFGFIGRFVAMALYHEKFIDNGFSLPFYKRMLGKTLTINDLESLDPEFYNSLLWIKDNNSDENDDLELYFN
;
A
#
# COMPACT_ATOMS: atom_id res chain seq x y z
N MET A 1 -18.05 20.77 -15.71
CA MET A 1 -18.90 21.37 -16.77
C MET A 1 -18.66 20.62 -18.07
N LEU A 2 -19.53 20.76 -19.07
CA LEU A 2 -19.36 20.13 -20.38
C LEU A 2 -19.10 21.23 -21.42
N ASP A 3 -18.16 21.02 -22.33
CA ASP A 3 -17.96 21.91 -23.48
C ASP A 3 -19.10 21.74 -24.51
N ASN A 4 -19.09 22.57 -25.55
CA ASN A 4 -20.08 22.50 -26.65
C ASN A 4 -20.03 21.19 -27.45
N GLN A 5 -19.06 20.30 -27.18
CA GLN A 5 -18.89 18.97 -27.77
C GLN A 5 -19.21 17.85 -26.76
N GLY A 6 -19.78 18.19 -25.59
CA GLY A 6 -20.15 17.23 -24.55
C GLY A 6 -18.96 16.67 -23.77
N ARG A 7 -17.77 17.26 -23.87
CA ARG A 7 -16.56 16.82 -23.14
C ARG A 7 -16.50 17.49 -21.76
N PRO A 8 -16.27 16.72 -20.68
CA PRO A 8 -16.14 17.28 -19.35
C PRO A 8 -14.86 18.10 -19.20
N TYR A 9 -15.00 19.29 -18.61
CA TYR A 9 -13.91 20.15 -18.18
C TYR A 9 -14.19 20.71 -16.78
N PHE A 10 -13.13 21.07 -16.07
CA PHE A 10 -13.14 21.48 -14.67
C PHE A 10 -12.56 22.89 -14.57
N ILE A 11 -13.24 23.77 -13.84
CA ILE A 11 -12.82 25.14 -13.62
C ILE A 11 -12.33 25.26 -12.19
N ASN A 12 -11.08 25.71 -12.02
CA ASN A 12 -10.60 26.12 -10.71
C ASN A 12 -10.96 27.60 -10.50
N HIS A 13 -11.95 27.85 -9.65
CA HIS A 13 -12.47 29.21 -9.40
C HIS A 13 -11.50 30.12 -8.63
N LEU A 14 -10.49 29.55 -7.97
CA LEU A 14 -9.44 30.26 -7.23
C LEU A 14 -8.32 30.71 -8.17
N SER A 15 -7.81 29.82 -9.02
CA SER A 15 -6.74 30.14 -9.98
C SER A 15 -7.25 30.68 -11.33
N LYS A 16 -8.57 30.68 -11.54
CA LYS A 16 -9.23 31.07 -12.81
C LYS A 16 -8.73 30.27 -14.02
N THR A 17 -8.29 29.03 -13.81
CA THR A 17 -7.84 28.13 -14.88
C THR A 17 -8.88 27.07 -15.21
N THR A 18 -8.85 26.55 -16.43
CA THR A 18 -9.67 25.43 -16.87
C THR A 18 -8.78 24.25 -17.23
N GLN A 19 -9.23 23.04 -16.93
CA GLN A 19 -8.51 21.80 -17.20
C GLN A 19 -9.48 20.70 -17.65
N TRP A 20 -8.98 19.75 -18.44
CA TRP A 20 -9.80 18.65 -18.98
C TRP A 20 -9.85 17.43 -18.04
N GLU A 21 -8.89 17.33 -17.11
CA GLU A 21 -8.74 16.23 -16.17
C GLU A 21 -9.45 16.53 -14.84
N ASP A 22 -10.11 15.52 -14.25
CA ASP A 22 -10.84 15.69 -12.98
C ASP A 22 -9.85 15.97 -11.83
N PRO A 23 -9.90 17.14 -11.18
CA PRO A 23 -9.00 17.48 -10.09
C PRO A 23 -9.12 16.52 -8.90
N ARG A 24 -10.22 15.78 -8.78
CA ARG A 24 -10.43 14.78 -7.72
C ARG A 24 -9.83 13.42 -8.06
N GLN A 25 -9.57 13.13 -9.34
CA GLN A 25 -8.71 12.02 -9.74
C GLN A 25 -7.22 12.40 -9.60
N MET A 26 -6.93 13.70 -9.70
CA MET A 26 -5.61 14.30 -9.42
C MET A 26 -5.31 14.51 -7.94
N ASN A 27 -6.25 14.24 -7.02
CA ASN A 27 -6.02 14.26 -5.56
C ASN A 27 -5.17 13.08 -5.07
N SER A 28 -4.35 12.49 -5.94
CA SER A 28 -3.16 11.80 -5.49
C SER A 28 -2.09 12.89 -5.32
N SER A 29 -1.42 12.94 -4.17
CA SER A 29 -0.36 13.91 -3.81
C SER A 29 0.88 13.90 -4.74
N LEU A 30 0.73 13.37 -5.95
CA LEU A 30 1.72 13.15 -6.99
C LEU A 30 2.16 14.42 -7.72
N PHE A 31 1.38 15.49 -7.72
CA PHE A 31 1.52 16.57 -8.70
C PHE A 31 1.75 17.98 -8.14
N GLU A 32 2.13 18.14 -6.88
CA GLU A 32 2.37 19.49 -6.30
C GLU A 32 3.57 20.24 -6.91
N THR A 33 4.52 19.54 -7.54
CA THR A 33 5.63 20.20 -8.24
C THR A 33 5.29 20.37 -9.73
N PRO A 34 5.31 21.61 -10.26
CA PRO A 34 5.04 21.86 -11.66
C PRO A 34 6.05 21.12 -12.55
N LEU A 35 5.60 20.70 -13.74
CA LEU A 35 6.49 20.13 -14.75
C LEU A 35 7.49 21.20 -15.22
N PRO A 36 8.70 20.82 -15.63
CA PRO A 36 9.62 21.74 -16.30
C PRO A 36 8.97 22.39 -17.52
N ASP A 37 9.33 23.65 -17.79
CA ASP A 37 8.78 24.40 -18.91
C ASP A 37 8.98 23.66 -20.25
N GLY A 38 7.89 23.50 -20.99
CA GLY A 38 7.88 22.78 -22.26
C GLY A 38 7.66 21.28 -22.17
N VAL A 39 7.62 20.69 -20.97
CA VAL A 39 7.27 19.27 -20.78
C VAL A 39 5.79 19.14 -20.47
N GLU A 40 5.11 18.25 -21.20
CA GLU A 40 3.74 17.85 -20.93
C GLU A 40 3.65 16.41 -20.48
N MET A 41 2.81 16.16 -19.47
CA MET A 41 2.41 14.81 -19.11
C MET A 41 1.24 14.38 -20.00
N CYS A 42 1.33 13.19 -20.57
CA CYS A 42 0.36 12.64 -21.50
C CYS A 42 0.03 11.18 -21.14
N HIS A 43 -1.07 10.67 -21.67
CA HIS A 43 -1.47 9.28 -21.54
C HIS A 43 -1.54 8.59 -22.90
N THR A 44 -1.05 7.35 -22.98
CA THR A 44 -1.27 6.50 -24.16
C THR A 44 -2.74 6.10 -24.26
N LYS A 45 -3.16 5.55 -25.41
CA LYS A 45 -4.50 4.93 -25.56
C LYS A 45 -4.75 3.79 -24.55
N GLU A 46 -3.67 3.27 -23.96
CA GLU A 46 -3.64 2.20 -22.97
C GLU A 46 -3.58 2.73 -21.53
N GLY A 47 -3.60 4.06 -21.34
CA GLY A 47 -3.62 4.69 -20.02
C GLY A 47 -2.24 4.86 -19.36
N GLN A 48 -1.16 4.40 -19.99
CA GLN A 48 0.21 4.57 -19.49
C GLN A 48 0.64 6.03 -19.58
N ILE A 49 1.32 6.51 -18.53
CA ILE A 49 1.84 7.88 -18.46
C ILE A 49 3.16 7.99 -19.24
N TYR A 50 3.28 9.03 -20.06
CA TYR A 50 4.54 9.44 -20.68
C TYR A 50 4.68 10.97 -20.66
N PHE A 51 5.91 11.45 -20.85
CA PHE A 51 6.25 12.88 -20.87
C PHE A 51 6.71 13.26 -22.27
N LEU A 52 6.15 14.35 -22.79
CA LEU A 52 6.49 14.92 -24.09
C LEU A 52 7.20 16.24 -23.86
N ASP A 53 8.49 16.31 -24.22
CA ASP A 53 9.22 17.57 -24.26
C ASP A 53 8.94 18.26 -25.60
N ARG A 54 8.22 19.38 -25.58
CA ARG A 54 7.86 20.19 -26.75
C ARG A 54 9.06 20.91 -27.36
N ASN A 55 10.12 21.15 -26.60
CA ASN A 55 11.32 21.83 -27.10
C ASN A 55 12.14 20.89 -27.99
N THR A 56 12.18 19.60 -27.65
CA THR A 56 12.95 18.59 -28.38
C THR A 56 12.07 17.63 -29.19
N ASN A 57 10.74 17.74 -29.07
CA ASN A 57 9.76 16.77 -29.58
C ASN A 57 10.07 15.32 -29.18
N THR A 58 10.72 15.11 -28.03
CA THR A 58 11.06 13.78 -27.53
C THR A 58 9.97 13.26 -26.60
N LYS A 59 9.68 11.96 -26.71
CA LYS A 59 8.78 11.24 -25.81
C LYS A 59 9.62 10.39 -24.87
N THR A 60 9.48 10.62 -23.58
CA THR A 60 10.14 9.83 -22.55
C THR A 60 9.08 9.21 -21.65
N PHE A 61 9.32 7.98 -21.20
CA PHE A 61 8.50 7.43 -20.14
C PHE A 61 8.97 7.93 -18.77
N HIS A 62 10.24 8.33 -18.65
CA HIS A 62 10.83 8.87 -17.44
C HIS A 62 10.31 10.27 -17.10
N ASP A 63 9.81 10.45 -15.88
CA ASP A 63 9.35 11.75 -15.39
C ASP A 63 10.55 12.68 -15.15
N PRO A 64 10.67 13.81 -15.88
CA PRO A 64 11.81 14.71 -15.75
C PRO A 64 11.85 15.44 -14.40
N ARG A 65 10.77 15.40 -13.61
CA ARG A 65 10.78 15.85 -12.21
C ARG A 65 11.55 14.90 -11.29
N LEU A 66 11.94 13.72 -11.78
CA LEU A 66 12.77 12.76 -11.05
C LEU A 66 14.27 12.97 -11.30
N GLU A 67 14.65 13.73 -12.33
CA GLU A 67 16.05 14.08 -12.60
C GLU A 67 16.52 15.20 -11.66
N CYS A 68 17.71 15.05 -11.11
CA CYS A 68 18.09 15.73 -9.87
C CYS A 68 19.57 16.15 -9.86
N ASN A 69 19.85 17.46 -9.89
CA ASN A 69 21.17 18.07 -9.62
C ASN A 69 21.54 18.07 -8.12
N ILE A 70 22.83 18.19 -7.77
CA ILE A 70 23.49 17.85 -6.49
C ILE A 70 22.81 18.37 -5.18
N ALA A 71 22.04 19.46 -5.20
CA ALA A 71 21.18 19.88 -4.06
C ALA A 71 20.03 18.89 -3.73
N ASN A 72 19.77 17.93 -4.62
CA ASN A 72 18.65 17.00 -4.57
C ASN A 72 18.88 15.68 -3.79
N VAL A 73 20.04 15.48 -3.17
CA VAL A 73 20.29 14.23 -2.40
C VAL A 73 19.34 14.13 -1.19
N LYS A 74 18.96 15.25 -0.57
CA LYS A 74 17.91 15.29 0.47
C LYS A 74 16.50 15.07 -0.11
N CYS A 75 16.22 15.62 -1.29
CA CYS A 75 14.93 15.46 -1.99
C CYS A 75 14.62 13.99 -2.31
N LYS A 76 15.60 13.23 -2.82
CA LYS A 76 15.50 11.77 -3.08
C LYS A 76 15.22 10.93 -1.82
N ARG A 77 15.55 11.44 -0.63
CA ARG A 77 15.29 10.75 0.65
C ARG A 77 13.94 11.06 1.26
N SER A 78 13.26 12.12 0.80
CA SER A 78 11.97 12.54 1.34
C SER A 78 10.89 11.47 1.10
N LEU A 79 9.99 11.32 2.07
CA LEU A 79 8.86 10.39 1.94
C LEU A 79 7.94 10.75 0.77
N PRO A 80 7.57 12.02 0.53
CA PRO A 80 6.76 12.40 -0.62
C PRO A 80 7.38 12.00 -1.97
N TYR A 81 8.70 12.20 -2.13
CA TYR A 81 9.40 11.76 -3.34
C TYR A 81 9.33 10.24 -3.53
N LYS A 82 9.58 9.47 -2.47
CA LYS A 82 9.52 7.99 -2.53
C LYS A 82 8.12 7.49 -2.84
N ILE A 83 7.09 8.09 -2.25
CA ILE A 83 5.70 7.79 -2.56
C ILE A 83 5.43 8.08 -4.03
N ARG A 84 5.83 9.26 -4.53
CA ARG A 84 5.68 9.63 -5.94
C ARG A 84 6.35 8.64 -6.88
N GLN A 85 7.60 8.28 -6.60
CA GLN A 85 8.33 7.28 -7.36
C GLN A 85 7.60 5.93 -7.38
N PHE A 86 7.11 5.49 -6.23
CA PHE A 86 6.37 4.23 -6.12
C PHE A 86 5.06 4.27 -6.91
N ARG A 87 4.29 5.36 -6.87
CA ARG A 87 3.06 5.50 -7.66
C ARG A 87 3.33 5.51 -9.15
N TYR A 88 4.35 6.24 -9.58
CA TYR A 88 4.78 6.23 -10.97
C TYR A 88 5.10 4.80 -11.44
N LEU A 89 5.83 4.01 -10.64
CA LEU A 89 6.11 2.60 -10.93
C LEU A 89 4.83 1.74 -10.99
N CYS A 90 3.83 2.01 -10.15
CA CYS A 90 2.54 1.31 -10.23
C CYS A 90 1.78 1.68 -11.51
N SER A 91 1.75 2.95 -11.89
CA SER A 91 1.07 3.42 -13.11
C SER A 91 1.72 2.89 -14.39
N THR A 92 3.05 2.82 -14.46
CA THR A 92 3.74 2.29 -15.65
C THR A 92 3.58 0.78 -15.80
N ASN A 93 3.46 0.06 -14.70
CA ASN A 93 3.23 -1.39 -14.68
C ASN A 93 1.74 -1.76 -14.69
N ALA A 94 0.83 -0.78 -14.82
CA ALA A 94 -0.60 -1.03 -14.89
C ALA A 94 -0.94 -1.86 -16.12
N THR A 95 -1.70 -2.93 -15.90
CA THR A 95 -2.16 -3.81 -16.97
C THR A 95 -3.49 -3.32 -17.52
N ASN A 96 -3.65 -3.43 -18.84
CA ASN A 96 -4.90 -3.09 -19.52
C ASN A 96 -6.09 -3.92 -19.00
N GLY A 97 -7.26 -3.29 -19.00
CA GLY A 97 -8.54 -3.89 -18.61
C GLY A 97 -9.03 -3.44 -17.23
N GLN A 98 -10.14 -4.03 -16.82
CA GLN A 98 -10.81 -3.76 -15.55
C GLN A 98 -10.86 -5.03 -14.72
N LEU A 99 -10.56 -4.92 -13.42
CA LEU A 99 -10.81 -5.97 -12.44
C LEU A 99 -12.14 -5.66 -11.75
N LYS A 100 -13.19 -6.40 -12.10
CA LYS A 100 -14.52 -6.24 -11.50
C LYS A 100 -14.69 -7.25 -10.37
N LEU A 101 -14.89 -6.76 -9.15
CA LEU A 101 -15.20 -7.56 -7.98
C LEU A 101 -16.64 -7.29 -7.56
N THR A 102 -17.48 -8.32 -7.56
CA THR A 102 -18.85 -8.24 -7.03
C THR A 102 -18.94 -9.08 -5.77
N ILE A 103 -19.15 -8.41 -4.65
CA ILE A 103 -19.01 -9.00 -3.31
C ILE A 103 -20.32 -8.82 -2.54
N ARG A 104 -20.71 -9.79 -1.71
CA ARG A 104 -21.84 -9.60 -0.81
C ARG A 104 -21.36 -9.14 0.56
N ARG A 105 -22.09 -8.22 1.20
CA ARG A 105 -21.70 -7.65 2.49
C ARG A 105 -21.67 -8.69 3.62
N ASP A 106 -22.61 -9.62 3.60
CA ASP A 106 -22.73 -10.72 4.58
C ASP A 106 -21.60 -11.75 4.47
N ARG A 107 -20.95 -11.85 3.31
CA ARG A 107 -19.84 -12.78 3.04
C ARG A 107 -18.60 -12.07 2.53
N LEU A 108 -18.34 -10.88 3.07
CA LEU A 108 -17.26 -9.99 2.64
C LEU A 108 -15.92 -10.74 2.53
N PHE A 109 -15.52 -11.44 3.60
CA PHE A 109 -14.24 -12.12 3.66
C PHE A 109 -14.16 -13.30 2.67
N ASN A 110 -15.10 -14.24 2.73
CA ASN A 110 -15.10 -15.44 1.87
C ASN A 110 -15.19 -15.09 0.37
N ASP A 111 -16.08 -14.16 -0.01
CA ASP A 111 -16.19 -13.74 -1.40
C ASP A 111 -14.88 -13.05 -1.83
N SER A 112 -14.30 -12.16 -1.02
CA SER A 112 -13.01 -11.52 -1.33
C SER A 112 -11.87 -12.54 -1.48
N PHE A 113 -11.80 -13.50 -0.56
CA PHE A 113 -10.80 -14.57 -0.55
C PHE A 113 -10.85 -15.38 -1.84
N ASN A 114 -12.04 -15.89 -2.19
CA ASN A 114 -12.23 -16.72 -3.37
C ASN A 114 -11.89 -15.98 -4.66
N HIS A 115 -12.25 -14.70 -4.78
CA HIS A 115 -11.90 -13.90 -5.95
C HIS A 115 -10.39 -13.65 -6.04
N ILE A 116 -9.78 -13.09 -5.00
CA ILE A 116 -8.37 -12.63 -5.06
C ILE A 116 -7.40 -13.79 -5.25
N ILE A 117 -7.70 -14.96 -4.70
CA ILE A 117 -6.81 -16.12 -4.84
C ILE A 117 -6.85 -16.72 -6.26
N GLN A 118 -8.01 -16.65 -6.92
CA GLN A 118 -8.20 -17.20 -8.26
C GLN A 118 -7.56 -16.32 -9.35
N PHE A 119 -7.53 -15.00 -9.14
CA PHE A 119 -6.90 -14.09 -10.11
C PHE A 119 -5.39 -14.29 -10.20
N GLN A 120 -4.84 -14.10 -11.39
CA GLN A 120 -3.39 -14.03 -11.56
C GLN A 120 -2.85 -12.70 -11.00
N SER A 121 -1.60 -12.71 -10.52
CA SER A 121 -0.95 -11.51 -9.95
C SER A 121 -0.92 -10.33 -10.93
N SER A 122 -0.85 -10.59 -12.24
CA SER A 122 -0.91 -9.56 -13.28
C SER A 122 -2.28 -8.89 -13.34
N GLU A 123 -3.37 -9.63 -13.13
CA GLU A 123 -4.75 -9.13 -13.23
C GLU A 123 -5.13 -8.23 -12.05
N LEU A 124 -4.55 -8.49 -10.88
CA LEU A 124 -4.73 -7.65 -9.69
C LEU A 124 -4.19 -6.22 -9.86
N ARG A 125 -3.38 -5.97 -10.90
CA ARG A 125 -2.86 -4.65 -11.28
C ARG A 125 -3.76 -3.88 -12.24
N ARG A 126 -4.83 -4.51 -12.77
CA ARG A 126 -5.83 -3.82 -13.59
C ARG A 126 -6.62 -2.83 -12.74
N ARG A 127 -7.24 -1.83 -13.39
CA ARG A 127 -8.08 -0.86 -12.68
C ARG A 127 -9.21 -1.56 -11.92
N LEU A 128 -9.24 -1.37 -10.60
CA LEU A 128 -10.19 -2.00 -9.71
C LEU A 128 -11.58 -1.32 -9.79
N TYR A 129 -12.61 -2.12 -10.00
CA TYR A 129 -14.02 -1.75 -9.94
C TYR A 129 -14.70 -2.67 -8.94
N LEU A 130 -15.35 -2.10 -7.92
CA LEU A 130 -15.91 -2.89 -6.83
C LEU A 130 -17.38 -2.55 -6.65
N SER A 131 -18.22 -3.59 -6.63
CA SER A 131 -19.66 -3.45 -6.38
C SER A 131 -20.11 -4.39 -5.27
N PHE A 132 -20.98 -3.90 -4.40
CA PHE A 132 -21.71 -4.76 -3.49
C PHE A 132 -22.96 -5.30 -4.20
N LYS A 133 -23.17 -6.61 -4.12
CA LYS A 133 -24.33 -7.25 -4.76
C LYS A 133 -25.62 -6.64 -4.19
N HIS A 134 -26.57 -6.34 -5.07
CA HIS A 134 -27.86 -5.69 -4.75
C HIS A 134 -27.76 -4.21 -4.34
N GLU A 135 -26.60 -3.57 -4.51
CA GLU A 135 -26.45 -2.12 -4.34
C GLU A 135 -26.08 -1.49 -5.70
N GLU A 136 -26.94 -0.61 -6.22
CA GLU A 136 -26.60 0.25 -7.36
C GLU A 136 -25.67 1.36 -6.89
N ALA A 137 -24.39 1.03 -6.71
CA ALA A 137 -23.38 2.04 -6.40
C ALA A 137 -22.77 2.60 -7.69
N LEU A 138 -22.96 3.90 -7.92
CA LEU A 138 -22.15 4.66 -8.88
C LEU A 138 -20.73 4.78 -8.29
N ASP A 139 -19.82 3.98 -8.82
CA ASP A 139 -18.49 3.75 -8.24
C ASP A 139 -17.54 4.94 -8.47
N TYR A 140 -17.65 5.96 -7.62
CA TYR A 140 -16.67 7.06 -7.51
C TYR A 140 -15.53 6.73 -6.53
N GLY A 141 -15.23 5.44 -6.32
CA GLY A 141 -14.13 4.96 -5.49
C GLY A 141 -14.41 4.95 -3.97
N GLY A 142 -15.62 5.32 -3.54
CA GLY A 142 -16.07 5.20 -2.15
C GLY A 142 -16.25 3.75 -1.72
N VAL A 143 -16.87 2.95 -2.58
CA VAL A 143 -17.12 1.51 -2.34
C VAL A 143 -15.82 0.74 -2.18
N ALA A 144 -14.84 1.00 -3.05
CA ALA A 144 -13.51 0.40 -2.91
C ALA A 144 -12.84 0.78 -1.58
N ARG A 145 -12.93 2.05 -1.14
CA ARG A 145 -12.37 2.47 0.17
C ARG A 145 -13.04 1.73 1.32
N GLU A 146 -14.38 1.64 1.30
CA GLU A 146 -15.14 0.90 2.30
C GLU A 146 -14.72 -0.57 2.33
N TRP A 147 -14.57 -1.20 1.17
CA TRP A 147 -14.16 -2.59 1.08
C TRP A 147 -12.78 -2.84 1.68
N PHE A 148 -11.76 -2.03 1.35
CA PHE A 148 -10.43 -2.15 1.96
C PHE A 148 -10.48 -1.94 3.47
N PHE A 149 -11.25 -0.96 3.93
CA PHE A 149 -11.43 -0.68 5.35
C PHE A 149 -12.05 -1.88 6.09
N ARG A 150 -13.20 -2.38 5.64
CA ARG A 150 -13.89 -3.51 6.29
C ARG A 150 -13.08 -4.81 6.21
N LEU A 151 -12.51 -5.11 5.04
CA LEU A 151 -11.73 -6.32 4.87
C LEU A 151 -10.46 -6.30 5.74
N SER A 152 -9.86 -5.11 5.97
CA SER A 152 -8.72 -4.98 6.89
C SER A 152 -9.04 -5.29 8.35
N HIS A 153 -10.32 -5.26 8.74
CA HIS A 153 -10.76 -5.73 10.05
C HIS A 153 -11.02 -7.25 10.04
N GLU A 154 -11.69 -7.75 9.01
CA GLU A 154 -12.01 -9.18 8.88
C GLU A 154 -10.77 -10.07 8.82
N VAL A 155 -9.69 -9.63 8.16
CA VAL A 155 -8.42 -10.41 8.09
C VAL A 155 -7.77 -10.63 9.46
N LEU A 156 -8.18 -9.88 10.47
CA LEU A 156 -7.68 -9.96 11.84
C LEU A 156 -8.63 -10.71 12.77
N ASN A 157 -9.70 -11.29 12.24
CA ASN A 157 -10.66 -12.03 13.03
C ASN A 157 -9.96 -13.22 13.73
N PRO A 158 -9.98 -13.29 15.08
CA PRO A 158 -9.31 -14.35 15.85
C PRO A 158 -9.77 -15.76 15.50
N MET A 159 -10.98 -15.90 14.94
CA MET A 159 -11.54 -17.19 14.51
C MET A 159 -10.73 -17.86 13.39
N TYR A 160 -9.97 -17.10 12.59
CA TYR A 160 -9.09 -17.67 11.57
C TYR A 160 -7.74 -18.15 12.13
N CYS A 161 -7.43 -17.82 13.40
CA CYS A 161 -6.22 -18.17 14.12
C CYS A 161 -4.91 -17.73 13.43
N LEU A 162 -4.96 -16.69 12.58
CA LEU A 162 -3.80 -16.25 11.78
C LEU A 162 -2.87 -15.30 12.55
N PHE A 163 -3.46 -14.41 13.35
CA PHE A 163 -2.74 -13.38 14.09
C PHE A 163 -3.10 -13.44 15.57
N GLU A 164 -2.20 -12.92 16.38
CA GLU A 164 -2.39 -12.68 17.81
C GLU A 164 -1.85 -11.30 18.18
N TYR A 165 -2.26 -10.79 19.33
CA TYR A 165 -1.70 -9.56 19.88
C TYR A 165 -0.35 -9.85 20.51
N ALA A 166 0.67 -9.08 20.14
CA ALA A 166 2.02 -9.24 20.67
C ALA A 166 2.11 -8.95 22.18
N ASN A 167 1.29 -8.03 22.69
CA ASN A 167 1.25 -7.69 24.11
C ASN A 167 -0.18 -7.32 24.54
N LYS A 168 -0.49 -7.47 25.83
CA LYS A 168 -1.73 -7.01 26.46
C LYS A 168 -1.93 -5.49 26.38
N ASN A 169 -0.83 -4.73 26.29
CA ASN A 169 -0.84 -3.27 26.34
C ASN A 169 -0.81 -2.60 24.95
N ASN A 170 -0.27 -3.29 23.93
CA ASN A 170 -0.17 -2.75 22.58
C ASN A 170 -0.93 -3.67 21.62
N TYR A 171 -1.92 -3.11 20.91
CA TYR A 171 -2.71 -3.78 19.88
C TYR A 171 -1.92 -4.11 18.60
N TYR A 172 -0.60 -4.25 18.68
CA TYR A 172 0.22 -4.70 17.55
C TYR A 172 -0.06 -6.16 17.26
N LEU A 173 -0.36 -6.44 15.99
CA LEU A 173 -0.65 -7.79 15.52
C LEU A 173 0.63 -8.46 15.02
N GLN A 174 0.86 -9.67 15.50
CA GLN A 174 1.92 -10.57 15.03
C GLN A 174 1.31 -11.84 14.46
N ILE A 175 2.05 -12.51 13.58
CA ILE A 175 1.67 -13.83 13.07
C ILE A 175 1.61 -14.78 14.26
N ASN A 176 0.49 -15.48 14.44
CA ASN A 176 0.35 -16.49 15.47
C ASN A 176 1.26 -17.69 15.14
N PRO A 177 2.25 -18.03 16.00
CA PRO A 177 3.08 -19.21 15.80
C PRO A 177 2.28 -20.51 15.73
N ALA A 178 1.13 -20.57 16.40
CA ALA A 178 0.19 -21.68 16.38
C ALA A 178 -0.82 -21.62 15.22
N SER A 179 -0.62 -20.74 14.22
CA SER A 179 -1.54 -20.62 13.08
C SER A 179 -1.71 -21.90 12.28
N SER A 180 -0.78 -22.86 12.38
CA SER A 180 -0.89 -24.20 11.78
C SER A 180 -2.07 -25.02 12.27
N ILE A 181 -2.74 -24.62 13.36
CA ILE A 181 -4.03 -25.19 13.76
C ILE A 181 -5.08 -25.07 12.66
N ASN A 182 -4.97 -24.02 11.83
CA ASN A 182 -5.72 -23.87 10.61
C ASN A 182 -4.90 -24.50 9.46
N PRO A 183 -5.36 -25.62 8.85
CA PRO A 183 -4.60 -26.30 7.80
C PRO A 183 -4.37 -25.42 6.56
N ASP A 184 -5.25 -24.44 6.32
CA ASP A 184 -5.19 -23.53 5.19
C ASP A 184 -4.48 -22.20 5.51
N HIS A 185 -3.84 -22.06 6.68
CA HIS A 185 -3.25 -20.80 7.14
C HIS A 185 -2.27 -20.17 6.13
N LEU A 186 -1.48 -20.98 5.41
CA LEU A 186 -0.55 -20.49 4.38
C LEU A 186 -1.29 -19.87 3.20
N ILE A 187 -2.42 -20.45 2.82
CA ILE A 187 -3.28 -19.94 1.74
C ILE A 187 -3.88 -18.59 2.16
N TYR A 188 -4.32 -18.49 3.42
CA TYR A 188 -4.77 -17.24 4.02
C TYR A 188 -3.68 -16.16 4.05
N PHE A 189 -2.45 -16.50 4.45
CA PHE A 189 -1.33 -15.55 4.38
C PHE A 189 -1.02 -15.11 2.94
N GLY A 190 -1.12 -16.03 1.97
CA GLY A 190 -1.01 -15.71 0.55
C GLY A 190 -2.08 -14.71 0.08
N PHE A 191 -3.32 -14.90 0.51
CA PHE A 191 -4.41 -13.95 0.28
C PHE A 191 -4.15 -12.58 0.93
N ILE A 192 -3.77 -12.55 2.22
CA ILE A 192 -3.49 -11.31 2.95
C ILE A 192 -2.34 -10.53 2.28
N GLY A 193 -1.28 -11.24 1.87
CA GLY A 193 -0.17 -10.63 1.12
C GLY A 193 -0.63 -9.97 -0.17
N ARG A 194 -1.49 -10.64 -0.95
CA ARG A 194 -2.11 -10.08 -2.17
C ARG A 194 -3.00 -8.87 -1.85
N PHE A 195 -3.81 -8.95 -0.80
CA PHE A 195 -4.69 -7.87 -0.36
C PHE A 195 -3.89 -6.61 0.04
N VAL A 196 -2.83 -6.76 0.85
CA VAL A 196 -1.95 -5.65 1.25
C VAL A 196 -1.23 -5.06 0.04
N ALA A 197 -0.75 -5.90 -0.88
CA ALA A 197 -0.15 -5.45 -2.13
C ALA A 197 -1.15 -4.67 -3.00
N MET A 198 -2.41 -5.11 -3.08
CA MET A 198 -3.47 -4.38 -3.78
C MET A 198 -3.76 -3.03 -3.11
N ALA A 199 -3.79 -2.96 -1.77
CA ALA A 199 -4.00 -1.70 -1.05
C ALA A 199 -2.90 -0.70 -1.40
N LEU A 200 -1.65 -1.15 -1.37
CA LEU A 200 -0.50 -0.35 -1.79
C LEU A 200 -0.59 0.04 -3.26
N TYR A 201 -0.93 -0.87 -4.17
CA TYR A 201 -0.97 -0.59 -5.61
C TYR A 201 -2.07 0.41 -6.01
N HIS A 202 -3.28 0.24 -5.46
CA HIS A 202 -4.49 1.00 -5.82
C HIS A 202 -4.74 2.25 -4.97
N GLU A 203 -3.75 2.69 -4.19
CA GLU A 203 -3.85 3.90 -3.37
C GLU A 203 -4.97 3.82 -2.32
N LYS A 204 -5.12 2.66 -1.66
CA LYS A 204 -6.13 2.45 -0.63
C LYS A 204 -5.48 2.22 0.73
N PHE A 205 -6.06 2.85 1.73
CA PHE A 205 -5.63 2.69 3.12
C PHE A 205 -6.34 1.50 3.75
N ILE A 206 -5.64 0.87 4.69
CA ILE A 206 -6.16 -0.15 5.60
C ILE A 206 -6.07 0.42 7.01
N ASP A 207 -7.04 0.09 7.87
CA ASP A 207 -7.17 0.72 9.19
C ASP A 207 -6.23 0.09 10.22
N ASN A 208 -5.99 -1.22 10.09
CA ASN A 208 -5.12 -1.97 10.98
C ASN A 208 -3.82 -2.31 10.27
N GLY A 209 -2.75 -1.64 10.68
CA GLY A 209 -1.40 -1.86 10.17
C GLY A 209 -0.65 -2.93 10.96
N PHE A 210 0.39 -3.49 10.35
CA PHE A 210 1.33 -4.37 11.04
C PHE A 210 2.34 -3.57 11.88
N SER A 211 3.06 -4.26 12.75
CA SER A 211 4.15 -3.67 13.53
C SER A 211 5.31 -3.19 12.63
N LEU A 212 6.11 -2.22 13.12
CA LEU A 212 7.29 -1.76 12.39
C LEU A 212 8.30 -2.89 12.07
N PRO A 213 8.55 -3.85 12.99
CA PRO A 213 9.42 -5.00 12.70
C PRO A 213 8.88 -5.88 11.57
N PHE A 214 7.56 -6.02 11.46
CA PHE A 214 6.92 -6.71 10.33
C PHE A 214 7.25 -6.03 9.00
N TYR A 215 7.11 -4.71 8.91
CA TYR A 215 7.49 -3.97 7.70
C TYR A 215 8.99 -4.00 7.42
N LYS A 216 9.85 -3.99 8.45
CA LYS A 216 11.30 -4.18 8.29
C LYS A 216 11.59 -5.53 7.63
N ARG A 217 10.90 -6.60 8.06
CA ARG A 217 11.03 -7.93 7.47
C ARG A 217 10.57 -7.95 6.01
N MET A 218 9.45 -7.28 5.67
CA MET A 218 8.99 -7.14 4.28
C MET A 218 10.02 -6.42 3.39
N LEU A 219 10.76 -5.46 3.95
CA LEU A 219 11.81 -4.72 3.24
C LEU A 219 13.17 -5.45 3.21
N GLY A 220 13.26 -6.67 3.74
CA GLY A 220 14.52 -7.43 3.83
C GLY A 220 15.56 -6.78 4.76
N LYS A 221 15.14 -5.92 5.69
CA LYS A 221 16.03 -5.29 6.68
C LYS A 221 16.28 -6.22 7.85
N THR A 222 17.46 -6.12 8.44
CA THR A 222 17.79 -6.82 9.68
C THR A 222 16.98 -6.25 10.84
N LEU A 223 16.53 -7.14 11.73
CA LEU A 223 15.89 -6.75 12.99
C LEU A 223 16.98 -6.47 14.03
N THR A 224 16.78 -5.42 14.81
CA THR A 224 17.68 -4.99 15.88
C THR A 224 17.04 -5.18 17.24
N ILE A 225 17.81 -5.22 18.33
CA ILE A 225 17.26 -5.34 19.68
C ILE A 225 16.22 -4.25 20.00
N ASN A 226 16.41 -3.02 19.51
CA ASN A 226 15.45 -1.92 19.68
C ASN A 226 14.08 -2.17 19.02
N ASP A 227 13.99 -3.10 18.07
CA ASP A 227 12.70 -3.47 17.46
C ASP A 227 11.82 -4.24 18.45
N LEU A 228 12.47 -4.95 19.38
CA LEU A 228 11.82 -5.79 20.36
C LEU A 228 11.14 -4.97 21.46
N GLU A 229 11.67 -3.79 21.79
CA GLU A 229 11.10 -2.88 22.79
C GLU A 229 9.60 -2.61 22.54
N SER A 230 9.21 -2.49 21.28
CA SER A 230 7.81 -2.23 20.89
C SER A 230 6.90 -3.46 20.89
N LEU A 231 7.49 -4.65 20.76
CA LEU A 231 6.77 -5.93 20.64
C LEU A 231 6.65 -6.64 21.99
N ASP A 232 7.78 -6.81 22.66
CA ASP A 232 7.93 -7.51 23.92
C ASP A 232 8.92 -6.74 24.82
N PRO A 233 8.42 -5.77 25.59
CA PRO A 233 9.23 -4.98 26.51
C PRO A 233 9.89 -5.84 27.61
N GLU A 234 9.25 -6.93 28.03
CA GLU A 234 9.77 -7.80 29.08
C GLU A 234 11.01 -8.53 28.56
N PHE A 235 10.89 -9.18 27.40
CA PHE A 235 12.01 -9.87 26.78
C PHE A 235 13.14 -8.89 26.38
N TYR A 236 12.79 -7.69 25.89
CA TYR A 236 13.76 -6.63 25.61
C TYR A 236 14.57 -6.24 26.84
N ASN A 237 13.93 -6.00 27.98
CA ASN A 237 14.59 -5.65 29.22
C ASN A 237 15.49 -6.78 29.73
N SER A 238 15.05 -8.03 29.62
CA SER A 238 15.89 -9.19 29.97
C SER A 238 17.15 -9.26 29.12
N LEU A 239 17.05 -9.05 27.79
CA LEU A 239 18.22 -9.04 26.91
C LEU A 239 19.17 -7.87 27.17
N LEU A 240 18.64 -6.68 27.46
CA LEU A 240 19.47 -5.54 27.87
C LEU A 240 20.20 -5.82 29.18
N TRP A 241 19.52 -6.42 30.16
CA TRP A 241 20.12 -6.77 31.43
C TRP A 241 21.28 -7.77 31.24
N ILE A 242 21.10 -8.81 30.42
CA ILE A 242 22.17 -9.77 30.09
C ILE A 242 23.33 -9.08 29.34
N LYS A 243 23.02 -8.13 28.47
CA LYS A 243 24.04 -7.38 27.72
C LYS A 243 24.90 -6.50 28.64
N ASP A 244 24.29 -5.88 29.65
CA ASP A 244 24.95 -4.91 30.53
C ASP A 244 25.62 -5.58 31.74
N ASN A 245 25.21 -6.80 32.11
CA ASN A 245 25.77 -7.60 33.20
C ASN A 245 26.44 -8.85 32.62
N ASN A 246 27.78 -8.87 32.54
CA ASN A 246 28.53 -10.02 32.04
C ASN A 246 28.18 -11.30 32.83
N SER A 247 27.94 -12.39 32.11
CA SER A 247 27.60 -13.71 32.67
C SER A 247 28.67 -14.27 33.62
N ASP A 248 29.91 -13.78 33.52
CA ASP A 248 31.03 -14.25 34.35
C ASP A 248 30.98 -13.72 35.80
N GLU A 249 30.14 -12.72 36.11
CA GLU A 249 30.04 -12.13 37.46
C GLU A 249 28.83 -12.66 38.26
N ASN A 250 27.89 -13.38 37.63
CA ASN A 250 26.66 -13.86 38.27
C ASN A 250 26.55 -15.40 38.17
N ASP A 251 26.99 -16.10 39.21
CA ASP A 251 26.99 -17.58 39.32
C ASP A 251 25.57 -18.23 39.25
N ASP A 252 24.49 -17.43 39.30
CA ASP A 252 23.11 -17.93 39.35
C ASP A 252 22.40 -18.02 37.98
N LEU A 253 23.03 -17.54 36.88
CA LEU A 253 22.41 -17.51 35.55
C LEU A 253 23.15 -18.36 34.51
N GLU A 254 22.65 -19.57 34.27
CA GLU A 254 23.12 -20.43 33.17
C GLU A 254 22.22 -20.29 31.94
N LEU A 255 22.82 -19.93 30.79
CA LEU A 255 22.14 -19.78 29.50
C LEU A 255 22.54 -20.90 28.53
N TYR A 256 21.56 -21.49 27.86
CA TYR A 256 21.75 -22.59 26.92
C TYR A 256 21.13 -22.24 25.55
N PHE A 257 21.80 -22.63 24.46
CA PHE A 257 21.26 -22.55 23.10
C PHE A 257 21.04 -23.97 22.59
N ASN A 258 19.79 -24.42 22.59
CA ASN A 258 19.40 -25.73 22.02
C ASN A 258 19.15 -25.63 20.51
#